data_AF-X1P5Z8-F1
#
_entry.id   AF-X1P5Z8-F1
#
_cell.length_a   1.000
_cell.length_b   1.000
_cell.length_c   1.000
_cell.angle_alpha   90.00
_cell.angle_beta   90.00
_cell.angle_gamma   90.00
#
_symmetry.space_group_name_H-M   'P 1'
#
loop_
_entity.id
_entity.type
_entity.pdbx_description
1 polymer ?
#
loop_
_entity_poly.entity_id
_entity_poly.type
_entity_poly.pdbx_seq_one_letter_code
_entity_poly.pdbx_strand_id
1 'polypeptide(L)'
;MASHPLFSGLVIDEFDRTLEVASVGEEAFYVVDDDGFRRHVESEHVDRQVLRHLYEMIQGNEELISEGTMKMIGQEDIFTKAMIETSLKNLDNQFDELIERGMPDEARTWLGMIGFRVVIDIHGEVLRVEQPSAHDEPYD
;
A
#
# COMPACT_ATOMS: atom_id res chain seq x y z
N MET A 1 -1.88 13.80 9.73
CA MET A 1 -1.51 12.88 10.83
C MET A 1 -2.46 11.70 10.80
N ALA A 2 -1.95 10.56 10.34
CA ALA A 2 -2.71 9.32 10.24
C ALA A 2 -3.00 8.73 11.64
N SER A 3 -4.27 8.61 12.00
CA SER A 3 -4.68 7.93 13.25
C SER A 3 -4.60 6.40 13.14
N HIS A 4 -4.58 5.87 11.91
CA HIS A 4 -4.56 4.45 11.60
C HIS A 4 -3.71 4.20 10.34
N PRO A 5 -2.82 3.19 10.32
CA PRO A 5 -2.04 2.86 9.13
C PRO A 5 -2.92 2.27 8.03
N LEU A 6 -2.72 2.72 6.78
CA LEU A 6 -3.51 2.24 5.64
C LEU A 6 -3.23 0.77 5.32
N PHE A 7 -1.96 0.35 5.41
CA PHE A 7 -1.53 -0.99 5.03
C PHE A 7 -1.29 -1.89 6.24
N SER A 8 -1.93 -1.63 7.38
CA SER A 8 -1.81 -2.45 8.59
C SER A 8 -2.09 -3.94 8.29
N GLY A 9 -1.13 -4.81 8.63
CA GLY A 9 -1.18 -6.25 8.35
C GLY A 9 -0.67 -6.66 6.97
N LEU A 10 -0.31 -5.69 6.11
CA LEU A 10 0.24 -5.93 4.77
C LEU A 10 1.71 -5.51 4.66
N VAL A 11 2.24 -4.80 5.66
CA VAL A 11 3.64 -4.39 5.73
C VAL A 11 4.48 -5.46 6.44
N ILE A 12 5.59 -5.84 5.81
CA ILE A 12 6.57 -6.80 6.29
C ILE A 12 7.97 -6.18 6.27
N ASP A 13 8.89 -6.73 7.08
CA ASP A 13 10.30 -6.36 7.01
C ASP A 13 11.11 -7.20 6.00
N GLU A 14 12.40 -6.94 5.92
CA GLU A 14 13.41 -7.66 5.12
C GLU A 14 13.51 -9.16 5.43
N PHE A 15 12.92 -9.63 6.53
CA PHE A 15 12.91 -11.02 6.98
C PHE A 15 11.53 -11.68 6.83
N ASP A 16 10.65 -11.08 6.03
CA ASP A 16 9.27 -11.53 5.78
C ASP A 16 8.39 -11.58 7.05
N ARG A 17 8.71 -10.79 8.07
CA ARG A 17 7.91 -10.69 9.30
C ARG A 17 6.90 -9.56 9.18
N THR A 18 5.62 -9.87 9.40
CA THR A 18 4.56 -8.85 9.44
C THR A 18 4.78 -7.91 10.60
N LEU A 19 4.74 -6.61 10.31
CA LEU A 19 4.95 -5.57 11.29
C LEU A 19 3.71 -5.39 12.17
N GLU A 20 3.96 -5.26 13.47
CA GLU A 20 2.93 -4.82 14.40
C GLU A 20 2.65 -3.33 14.22
N VAL A 21 1.46 -2.91 14.63
CA VAL A 21 1.09 -1.50 14.68
C VAL A 21 1.02 -1.09 16.15
N ALA A 22 1.71 -0.01 16.49
CA ALA A 22 1.62 0.64 17.78
C ALA A 22 1.06 2.06 17.60
N SER A 23 0.31 2.53 18.60
CA SER A 23 -0.14 3.92 18.67
C SER A 23 0.59 4.63 19.79
N VAL A 24 1.18 5.79 19.50
CA VAL A 24 1.79 6.67 20.50
C VAL A 24 1.06 8.01 20.45
N GLY A 25 0.23 8.26 21.46
CA GLY A 25 -0.68 9.40 21.43
C GLY A 25 -1.75 9.20 20.34
N GLU A 26 -1.79 10.12 19.37
CA GLU A 26 -2.72 10.09 18.23
C GLU A 26 -2.07 9.58 16.93
N GLU A 27 -0.78 9.25 16.98
CA GLU A 27 0.00 8.82 15.83
C GLU A 27 0.16 7.30 15.81
N ALA A 28 0.07 6.71 14.61
CA ALA A 28 0.29 5.30 14.39
C ALA A 28 1.69 5.02 13.82
N PHE A 29 2.26 3.89 14.24
CA PHE A 29 3.61 3.47 13.90
C PHE A 29 3.64 2.00 13.51
N TYR A 30 4.44 1.68 12.49
CA TYR A 30 4.90 0.32 12.23
C TYR A 30 6.06 -0.02 13.15
N VAL A 31 6.01 -1.19 13.77
CA VAL A 31 7.04 -1.64 14.71
C VAL A 31 7.97 -2.63 14.02
N VAL A 32 9.21 -2.21 13.78
CA VAL A 32 10.27 -3.05 13.20
C VAL A 32 11.18 -3.56 14.31
N ASP A 33 11.45 -4.87 14.32
CA ASP A 33 12.36 -5.50 15.27
C ASP A 33 13.79 -5.54 14.70
N ASP A 34 14.65 -4.65 15.20
CA ASP A 34 16.08 -4.59 14.91
C ASP A 34 16.87 -5.28 16.03
N ASP A 35 17.05 -6.59 15.91
CA ASP A 35 17.82 -7.42 16.87
C ASP A 35 17.39 -7.21 18.35
N GLY A 36 16.08 -7.16 18.60
CA GLY A 36 15.50 -6.94 19.93
C GLY A 36 15.24 -5.47 20.25
N PHE A 37 15.64 -4.54 19.36
CA PHE A 37 15.28 -3.13 19.45
C PHE A 37 14.05 -2.82 18.59
N ARG A 38 12.92 -2.57 19.26
CA ARG A 38 11.65 -2.25 18.59
C ARG A 38 11.61 -0.79 18.12
N ARG A 39 11.96 -0.56 16.86
CA ARG A 39 11.85 0.75 16.20
C ARG A 39 10.40 1.07 15.88
N HIS A 40 9.99 2.29 16.17
CA HIS A 40 8.68 2.82 15.78
C HIS A 40 8.90 3.71 14.57
N VAL A 41 8.36 3.29 13.44
CA VAL A 41 8.42 3.99 12.16
C VAL A 41 7.05 4.62 11.92
N GLU A 42 6.99 5.93 11.68
CA GLU A 42 5.72 6.63 11.42
C GLU A 42 4.96 5.96 10.27
N SER A 43 3.70 5.57 10.51
CA SER A 43 2.94 4.86 9.49
C SER A 43 2.67 5.72 8.27
N GLU A 44 2.42 7.02 8.48
CA GLU A 44 2.17 7.97 7.40
C GLU A 44 3.35 8.08 6.43
N HIS A 45 4.60 8.00 6.93
CA HIS A 45 5.81 8.00 6.10
C HIS A 45 5.85 6.78 5.18
N VAL A 46 5.53 5.60 5.70
CA VAL A 46 5.49 4.35 4.92
C VAL A 46 4.30 4.36 3.95
N ASP A 47 3.11 4.70 4.43
CA ASP A 47 1.87 4.68 3.64
C ASP A 47 1.98 5.57 2.40
N ARG A 48 2.56 6.77 2.54
CA ARG A 48 2.78 7.70 1.42
C ARG A 48 3.75 7.13 0.38
N GLN A 49 4.81 6.46 0.80
CA GLN A 49 5.74 5.81 -0.12
C GLN A 49 5.03 4.70 -0.91
N VAL A 50 4.23 3.87 -0.24
CA VAL A 50 3.46 2.80 -0.89
C VAL A 50 2.48 3.37 -1.91
N LEU A 51 1.72 4.41 -1.54
CA LEU A 51 0.79 5.08 -2.45
C LEU A 51 1.51 5.65 -3.69
N ARG A 52 2.70 6.23 -3.49
CA ARG A 52 3.54 6.71 -4.59
C ARG A 52 3.99 5.59 -5.52
N HIS A 53 4.45 4.47 -4.96
CA HIS A 53 4.82 3.28 -5.76
C HIS A 53 3.64 2.77 -6.59
N LEU A 54 2.45 2.65 -5.99
CA LEU A 54 1.24 2.23 -6.70
C LEU A 54 0.90 3.18 -7.85
N TYR A 55 1.01 4.49 -7.61
CA TYR A 55 0.77 5.50 -8.64
C TYR A 55 1.75 5.39 -9.82
N GLU A 56 3.05 5.28 -9.54
CA GLU A 56 4.10 5.16 -10.55
C GLU A 56 3.90 3.92 -11.43
N MET A 57 3.45 2.80 -10.84
CA MET A 57 3.13 1.58 -11.57
C MET A 57 1.97 1.76 -12.55
N ILE A 58 0.97 2.57 -12.20
CA ILE A 58 -0.20 2.83 -13.06
C ILE A 58 0.16 3.79 -14.20
N GLN A 59 0.89 4.87 -13.91
CA GLN A 59 1.37 5.82 -14.92
C GLN A 59 2.28 5.17 -15.97
N GLY A 60 3.07 4.17 -15.59
CA GLY A 60 3.94 3.43 -16.51
C GLY A 60 3.20 2.39 -17.38
N ASN A 61 1.97 2.02 -17.03
CA ASN A 61 1.23 0.89 -17.62
C ASN A 61 -0.21 1.24 -18.04
N GLU A 62 -0.51 2.51 -18.32
CA GLU A 62 -1.87 3.01 -18.60
C GLU A 62 -2.59 2.19 -19.71
N GLU A 63 -1.88 1.78 -20.76
CA GLU A 63 -2.43 0.95 -21.85
C GLU A 63 -2.76 -0.49 -21.39
N LEU A 64 -1.88 -1.12 -20.62
CA LEU A 64 -2.02 -2.49 -20.11
C LEU A 64 -3.16 -2.63 -19.08
N ILE A 65 -3.35 -1.62 -18.24
CA ILE A 65 -4.41 -1.61 -17.22
C ILE A 65 -5.79 -1.40 -17.86
N SER A 66 -5.87 -0.67 -18.97
CA SER A 66 -7.12 -0.42 -19.69
C SER A 66 -7.71 -1.67 -20.35
N GLU A 67 -6.86 -2.59 -20.84
CA GLU A 67 -7.32 -3.76 -21.61
C GLU A 67 -7.51 -5.02 -20.75
N GLY A 68 -6.71 -5.22 -19.69
CA GLY A 68 -6.70 -6.46 -18.90
C GLY A 68 -7.51 -6.45 -17.60
N THR A 69 -7.71 -5.28 -16.98
CA THR A 69 -8.02 -5.25 -15.53
C THR A 69 -9.47 -4.94 -15.20
N MET A 70 -10.25 -4.39 -16.14
CA MET A 70 -11.69 -4.08 -15.95
C MET A 70 -12.57 -5.28 -15.55
N LYS A 71 -12.09 -6.52 -15.74
CA LYS A 71 -12.83 -7.75 -15.36
C LYS A 71 -12.33 -8.44 -14.10
N MET A 72 -11.09 -8.19 -13.65
CA MET A 72 -10.52 -8.88 -12.47
C MET A 72 -10.75 -8.13 -11.16
N ILE A 73 -11.00 -6.81 -11.23
CA ILE A 73 -11.36 -5.97 -10.09
C ILE A 73 -12.82 -5.57 -10.29
N GLY A 74 -13.73 -6.25 -9.60
CA GLY A 74 -15.16 -5.94 -9.67
C GLY A 74 -15.47 -4.52 -9.19
N GLN A 75 -16.39 -3.87 -9.91
CA GLN A 75 -17.09 -2.60 -9.65
C GLN A 75 -16.23 -1.40 -9.21
N GLU A 76 -16.02 -0.49 -10.17
CA GLU A 76 -15.50 0.88 -9.98
C GLU A 76 -14.37 0.96 -8.95
N ASP A 77 -13.16 0.61 -9.39
CA ASP A 77 -11.98 0.83 -8.59
C ASP A 77 -11.90 2.32 -8.20
N ILE A 78 -12.12 2.57 -6.91
CA ILE A 78 -11.98 3.88 -6.28
C ILE A 78 -10.61 4.50 -6.59
N PHE A 79 -9.57 3.68 -6.75
CA PHE A 79 -8.21 4.10 -7.08
C PHE A 79 -8.09 4.47 -8.56
N THR A 80 -8.55 3.61 -9.48
CA THR A 80 -8.57 3.93 -10.91
C THR A 80 -9.42 5.16 -11.22
N LYS A 81 -10.61 5.31 -10.62
CA LYS A 81 -11.47 6.49 -10.83
C LYS A 81 -10.83 7.77 -10.27
N ALA A 82 -10.28 7.73 -9.06
CA ALA A 82 -9.59 8.88 -8.47
C ALA A 82 -8.33 9.28 -9.26
N MET A 83 -7.59 8.31 -9.79
CA MET A 83 -6.39 8.56 -10.59
C MET A 83 -6.70 9.03 -12.01
N ILE A 84 -7.71 8.47 -12.68
CA ILE A 84 -8.16 8.91 -14.02
C ILE A 84 -8.74 10.32 -13.98
N GLU A 85 -9.43 10.71 -12.90
CA GLU A 85 -10.01 12.06 -12.78
C GLU A 85 -8.96 13.17 -12.62
N THR A 86 -7.66 12.86 -12.47
CA THR A 86 -6.71 13.82 -11.90
C THR A 86 -5.41 13.91 -12.67
N SER A 87 -5.23 15.01 -13.40
CA SER A 87 -3.90 15.47 -13.81
C SER A 87 -2.98 15.56 -12.59
N LEU A 88 -1.72 15.13 -12.72
CA LEU A 88 -0.58 15.17 -11.77
C LEU A 88 -0.51 16.28 -10.70
N LYS A 89 -1.26 17.38 -10.85
CA LYS A 89 -1.23 18.58 -10.01
C LYS A 89 -1.82 18.41 -8.60
N ASN A 90 -2.59 17.35 -8.30
CA ASN A 90 -3.31 17.19 -7.02
C ASN A 90 -3.02 15.88 -6.28
N LEU A 91 -1.97 15.16 -6.65
CA LEU A 91 -1.66 13.83 -6.11
C LEU A 91 -1.46 13.82 -4.59
N ASP A 92 -0.72 14.80 -4.07
CA ASP A 92 -0.47 14.90 -2.62
C ASP A 92 -1.76 15.12 -1.84
N ASN A 93 -2.68 15.96 -2.36
CA ASN A 93 -3.98 16.19 -1.72
C ASN A 93 -4.85 14.93 -1.72
N GLN A 94 -4.76 14.09 -2.76
CA GLN A 94 -5.49 12.82 -2.81
C GLN A 94 -4.93 11.81 -1.81
N PHE A 95 -3.61 11.78 -1.63
CA PHE A 95 -3.00 10.95 -0.60
C PHE A 95 -3.42 11.40 0.79
N ASP A 96 -3.46 12.71 1.04
CA ASP A 96 -3.94 13.27 2.31
C ASP A 96 -5.39 12.84 2.59
N GLU A 97 -6.30 12.97 1.60
CA GLU A 97 -7.69 12.54 1.75
C GLU A 97 -7.82 11.04 2.04
N LEU A 98 -7.02 10.20 1.38
CA LEU A 98 -7.02 8.75 1.60
C LEU A 98 -6.47 8.39 2.99
N ILE A 99 -5.41 9.06 3.44
CA ILE A 99 -4.82 8.86 4.76
C ILE A 99 -5.78 9.31 5.87
N GLU A 100 -6.46 10.45 5.68
CA GLU A 100 -7.45 10.95 6.63
C GLU A 100 -8.70 10.07 6.72
N ARG A 101 -9.19 9.62 5.56
CA ARG A 101 -10.39 8.77 5.49
C ARG A 101 -10.13 7.33 5.90
N GLY A 102 -8.89 6.86 5.73
CA GLY A 102 -8.52 5.47 5.88
C GLY A 102 -8.96 4.61 4.69
N MET A 103 -8.37 3.42 4.60
CA MET A 103 -8.81 2.39 3.66
C MET A 103 -9.95 1.57 4.29
N PRO A 104 -11.02 1.24 3.54
CA PRO A 104 -12.02 0.29 4.02
C PRO A 104 -11.39 -1.06 4.39
N ASP A 105 -11.79 -1.63 5.53
CA ASP A 105 -11.25 -2.92 6.00
C ASP A 105 -11.39 -4.05 4.98
N GLU A 106 -12.49 -4.03 4.22
CA GLU A 106 -12.77 -4.99 3.14
C GLU A 106 -11.73 -4.89 2.01
N ALA A 107 -11.36 -3.67 1.61
CA ALA A 107 -10.36 -3.43 0.58
C ALA A 107 -8.98 -3.89 1.04
N ARG A 108 -8.60 -3.57 2.29
CA ARG A 108 -7.34 -4.01 2.90
C ARG A 108 -7.24 -5.53 3.03
N THR A 109 -8.31 -6.16 3.49
CA THR A 109 -8.40 -7.62 3.60
C THR A 109 -8.28 -8.27 2.23
N TRP A 110 -8.97 -7.71 1.24
CA TRP A 110 -8.87 -8.17 -0.14
C TRP A 110 -7.46 -8.08 -0.68
N LEU A 111 -6.76 -6.94 -0.50
CA LEU A 111 -5.34 -6.78 -0.86
C LEU A 111 -4.47 -7.90 -0.24
N GLY A 112 -4.66 -8.20 1.05
CA GLY A 112 -3.94 -9.29 1.70
C GLY A 112 -4.25 -10.67 1.09
N MET A 113 -5.52 -10.95 0.76
CA MET A 113 -5.93 -12.22 0.16
C MET A 113 -5.34 -12.46 -1.23
N ILE A 114 -5.19 -11.40 -2.02
CA ILE A 114 -4.57 -11.49 -3.36
C ILE A 114 -3.04 -11.51 -3.29
N GLY A 115 -2.44 -11.45 -2.09
CA GLY A 115 -1.00 -11.55 -1.90
C GLY A 115 -0.27 -10.21 -1.99
N PHE A 116 -0.96 -9.09 -1.87
CA PHE A 116 -0.33 -7.79 -1.78
C PHE A 116 0.49 -7.68 -0.47
N ARG A 117 1.76 -7.28 -0.58
CA ARG A 117 2.65 -7.03 0.55
C ARG A 117 3.57 -5.85 0.29
N VAL A 118 4.00 -5.18 1.34
CA VAL A 118 4.97 -4.09 1.29
C VAL A 118 6.18 -4.49 2.11
N VAL A 119 7.37 -4.49 1.52
CA VAL A 119 8.62 -4.73 2.24
C VAL A 119 9.28 -3.41 2.55
N ILE A 120 9.59 -3.17 3.82
CA ILE A 120 10.32 -1.99 4.27
C ILE A 120 11.63 -2.36 4.97
N ASP A 121 12.58 -1.43 4.98
CA ASP A 121 13.79 -1.52 5.80
C ASP A 121 13.53 -1.07 7.26
N ILE A 122 14.59 -1.14 8.07
CA ILE A 122 14.57 -0.71 9.48
C ILE A 122 14.30 0.79 9.70
N HIS A 123 14.41 1.63 8.67
CA HIS A 123 14.16 3.07 8.71
C HIS A 123 12.74 3.43 8.22
N GLY A 124 12.02 2.47 7.64
CA GLY A 124 10.72 2.73 7.04
C GLY A 124 10.77 3.03 5.55
N GLU A 125 11.90 2.79 4.89
CA GLU A 125 12.01 2.97 3.44
C GLU A 125 11.41 1.76 2.72
N VAL A 126 10.50 2.02 1.79
CA VAL A 126 9.86 0.96 1.00
C VAL A 126 10.88 0.39 0.01
N LEU A 127 11.27 -0.87 0.23
CA LEU A 127 12.21 -1.59 -0.62
C LEU A 127 11.53 -2.17 -1.86
N ARG A 128 10.32 -2.71 -1.69
CA ARG A 128 9.48 -3.22 -2.79
C ARG A 128 8.03 -3.34 -2.38
N VAL A 129 7.15 -3.21 -3.37
CA VAL A 129 5.73 -3.53 -3.25
C VAL A 129 5.46 -4.80 -4.05
N GLU A 130 5.09 -5.87 -3.35
CA GLU A 130 4.70 -7.13 -3.96
C GLU A 130 3.24 -7.03 -4.40
N GLN A 131 3.02 -7.20 -5.71
CA GLN A 131 1.68 -7.26 -6.28
C GLN A 131 1.24 -8.71 -6.49
N PRO A 132 -0.07 -8.96 -6.51
CA PRO A 132 -0.63 -10.20 -7.03
C PRO A 132 -0.13 -10.39 -8.46
N SER A 133 0.80 -11.30 -8.67
CA SER A 133 0.97 -11.84 -10.02
C SER A 133 -0.26 -12.68 -10.28
N ALA A 134 -1.10 -12.26 -11.25
CA ALA A 134 -2.14 -13.11 -11.77
C ALA A 134 -1.43 -14.35 -12.34
N HIS A 135 -1.39 -15.41 -11.54
CA HIS A 135 -0.86 -16.74 -11.85
C HIS A 135 0.34 -16.77 -12.83
N ASP A 136 1.51 -17.16 -12.32
CA ASP A 136 2.37 -18.04 -13.12
C ASP A 136 1.51 -19.27 -13.49
N GLU A 137 0.88 -19.25 -14.67
CA GLU A 137 0.35 -20.47 -15.29
C GLU A 137 1.57 -21.36 -15.53
N PRO A 138 1.67 -22.54 -14.89
CA PRO A 138 2.66 -23.50 -15.29
C PRO A 138 2.24 -23.97 -16.69
N TYR A 139 3.08 -23.67 -17.68
CA TYR A 139 2.99 -24.28 -19.01
C TYR A 139 2.94 -25.82 -18.84
N ASP A 140 1.84 -26.44 -19.28
CA ASP A 140 1.74 -27.86 -19.61
C ASP A 140 1.68 -28.01 -21.14
#